data_AF-A0A4D4N1A4-F1
#
_entry.id   AF-A0A4D4N1A4-F1
#
_cell.length_a   1.000
_cell.length_b   1.000
_cell.length_c   1.000
_cell.angle_alpha   90.00
_cell.angle_beta   90.00
_cell.angle_gamma   90.00
#
_symmetry.space_group_name_H-M   'P 1'
#
loop_
_entity.id
_entity.type
_entity.pdbx_description
1 polymer ?
#
loop_
_entity_poly.entity_id
_entity_poly.type
_entity_poly.pdbx_seq_one_letter_code
_entity_poly.pdbx_strand_id
1 'polypeptide(L)'
;MITRQRLAVGLCALLAALTAGFAFPAGAVADETTADAPKVDLVLDVSGSMRARDIDGGSRMAAAKQAFNEVLDATPEEVRLGIRTLGANYPGDDRKTGCKDTAQLYPVSTLDRTEAKTAVATLSPTGWTPIGPALLKAADDLDGGTGSHRIVLITDGEDTCAPSTRARWPGRSRPRASGSPSTPSVWCRTAS
;
A
#
# COMPACT_ATOMS: atom_id res chain seq x y z
N MET A 1 -18.23 -19.74 -88.67
CA MET A 1 -18.36 -18.62 -87.71
C MET A 1 -16.92 -18.28 -87.28
N ILE A 2 -16.14 -17.40 -87.93
CA ILE A 2 -16.23 -15.92 -87.97
C ILE A 2 -16.62 -15.40 -86.59
N THR A 3 -15.72 -14.90 -85.74
CA THR A 3 -15.04 -13.61 -85.89
C THR A 3 -13.59 -13.55 -85.36
N ARG A 4 -12.84 -12.64 -85.97
CA ARG A 4 -11.43 -12.28 -85.82
C ARG A 4 -11.22 -11.12 -84.82
N GLN A 5 -9.98 -11.04 -84.28
CA GLN A 5 -9.16 -9.82 -84.04
C GLN A 5 -9.57 -8.88 -82.86
N ARG A 6 -8.69 -8.18 -82.13
CA ARG A 6 -7.30 -7.72 -82.32
C ARG A 6 -6.64 -7.34 -80.98
N LEU A 7 -5.31 -7.30 -81.03
CA LEU A 7 -4.32 -6.81 -80.06
C LEU A 7 -4.59 -5.40 -79.52
N ALA A 8 -4.21 -5.12 -78.27
CA ALA A 8 -3.67 -3.83 -77.87
C ALA A 8 -2.72 -3.98 -76.66
N VAL A 9 -1.43 -3.84 -76.95
CA VAL A 9 -0.35 -3.54 -76.01
C VAL A 9 -0.53 -2.11 -75.50
N GLY A 10 -0.35 -1.89 -74.21
CA GLY A 10 -0.25 -0.58 -73.55
C GLY A 10 -0.47 -0.79 -72.05
N LEU A 11 0.39 -0.43 -71.12
CA LEU A 11 1.44 0.57 -71.13
C LEU A 11 2.45 0.18 -70.03
N CYS A 12 3.73 0.19 -70.36
CA CYS A 12 4.80 0.20 -69.36
C CYS A 12 4.68 1.40 -68.43
N ALA A 13 5.31 1.26 -67.26
CA ALA A 13 5.66 2.31 -66.31
C ALA A 13 4.57 2.71 -65.30
N LEU A 14 4.45 1.91 -64.24
CA LEU A 14 4.41 2.42 -62.87
C LEU A 14 5.27 1.49 -62.01
N LEU A 15 6.58 1.57 -62.26
CA LEU A 15 7.62 1.07 -61.36
C LEU A 15 7.71 2.04 -60.17
N ALA A 16 7.85 1.45 -58.98
CA ALA A 16 8.58 1.99 -57.84
C ALA A 16 8.02 3.26 -57.15
N ALA A 17 7.09 3.08 -56.21
CA ALA A 17 7.00 3.95 -55.03
C ALA A 17 6.04 3.36 -53.98
N LEU A 18 6.43 2.34 -53.22
CA LEU A 18 5.71 1.96 -51.97
C LEU A 18 6.58 1.20 -50.96
N THR A 19 7.90 1.37 -51.02
CA THR A 19 8.85 0.86 -50.00
C THR A 19 9.39 1.96 -49.09
N ALA A 20 8.76 3.14 -49.07
CA ALA A 20 9.15 4.22 -48.18
C ALA A 20 8.29 4.18 -46.90
N GLY A 21 8.89 3.65 -45.82
CA GLY A 21 8.52 4.06 -44.46
C GLY A 21 7.63 3.11 -43.66
N PHE A 22 8.00 1.84 -43.54
CA PHE A 22 7.80 1.18 -42.24
C PHE A 22 8.87 1.72 -41.29
N ALA A 23 8.62 2.91 -40.75
CA ALA A 23 9.30 3.35 -39.54
C ALA A 23 8.86 2.38 -38.44
N PHE A 24 9.70 1.39 -38.16
CA PHE A 24 9.59 0.64 -36.92
C PHE A 24 9.51 1.68 -35.80
N PRO A 25 8.46 1.67 -34.95
CA PRO A 25 8.52 2.48 -33.76
C PRO A 25 9.77 2.01 -33.03
N ALA A 26 10.76 2.90 -32.91
CA ALA A 26 11.89 2.69 -32.03
C ALA A 26 11.29 2.25 -30.71
N GLY A 27 11.63 1.03 -30.28
CA GLY A 27 11.09 0.43 -29.07
C GLY A 27 11.16 1.49 -27.98
N ALA A 28 10.01 1.80 -27.39
CA ALA A 28 9.98 2.56 -26.15
C ALA A 28 10.80 1.74 -25.17
N VAL A 29 12.05 2.14 -24.99
CA VAL A 29 12.88 1.67 -23.89
C VAL A 29 12.16 2.21 -22.67
N ALA A 30 11.33 1.36 -22.06
CA ALA A 30 10.87 1.62 -20.72
C ALA A 30 12.15 1.77 -19.91
N ASP A 31 12.39 2.98 -19.44
CA ASP A 31 13.39 3.25 -18.42
C ASP A 31 12.92 2.48 -17.19
N GLU A 32 13.30 1.21 -17.09
CA GLU A 32 13.28 0.48 -15.84
C GLU A 32 14.37 1.11 -14.96
N THR A 33 14.07 2.30 -14.45
CA THR A 33 14.68 2.75 -13.21
C THR A 33 14.44 1.59 -12.24
N THR A 34 15.51 0.84 -11.91
CA THR A 34 15.48 -0.28 -10.96
C THR A 34 15.18 0.30 -9.59
N ALA A 35 13.91 0.65 -9.35
CA ALA A 35 13.44 1.10 -8.07
C ALA A 35 13.59 -0.07 -7.09
N ASP A 36 14.03 0.23 -5.87
CA ASP A 36 14.12 -0.81 -4.85
C ASP A 36 12.75 -1.46 -4.60
N ALA A 37 12.78 -2.67 -4.06
CA ALA A 37 11.59 -3.40 -3.62
C ALA A 37 10.63 -2.49 -2.81
N PRO A 38 9.31 -2.51 -3.10
CA PRO A 38 8.33 -1.77 -2.32
C PRO A 38 8.41 -2.15 -0.84
N LYS A 39 8.28 -1.16 0.04
CA LYS A 39 8.22 -1.36 1.49
C LYS A 39 6.82 -1.07 2.02
N VAL A 40 6.35 -1.91 2.92
CA VAL A 40 5.07 -1.75 3.60
C VAL A 40 5.27 -1.93 5.11
N ASP A 41 4.74 -1.04 5.92
CA ASP A 41 4.65 -1.23 7.37
C ASP A 41 3.18 -1.37 7.78
N LEU A 42 2.86 -2.51 8.39
CA LEU A 42 1.53 -2.79 8.94
C LEU A 42 1.51 -2.33 10.40
N VAL A 43 0.76 -1.27 10.66
CA VAL A 43 0.54 -0.74 12.01
C VAL A 43 -0.74 -1.35 12.57
N LEU A 44 -0.60 -2.14 13.63
CA LEU A 44 -1.69 -2.85 14.27
C LEU A 44 -2.05 -2.20 15.62
N ASP A 45 -3.33 -1.88 15.75
CA ASP A 45 -3.92 -1.41 16.99
C ASP A 45 -4.09 -2.56 17.99
N VAL A 46 -3.40 -2.44 19.12
CA VAL A 46 -3.48 -3.35 20.26
C VAL A 46 -4.05 -2.65 21.47
N SER A 47 -4.68 -1.48 21.29
CA SER A 47 -5.24 -0.69 22.38
C SER A 47 -6.35 -1.41 23.15
N GLY A 48 -6.72 -0.88 24.32
CA GLY A 48 -7.75 -1.47 25.16
C GLY A 48 -9.14 -1.54 24.52
N SER A 49 -9.47 -0.61 23.61
CA SER A 49 -10.75 -0.57 22.88
C SER A 49 -10.93 -1.76 21.93
N MET A 50 -9.83 -2.39 21.50
CA MET A 50 -9.85 -3.57 20.64
C MET A 50 -10.43 -4.83 21.32
N ARG A 51 -10.71 -4.78 22.63
CA ARG A 51 -11.48 -5.83 23.35
C ARG A 51 -12.96 -5.79 23.02
N ALA A 52 -13.49 -4.66 22.56
CA ALA A 52 -14.90 -4.52 22.25
C ALA A 52 -15.35 -5.52 21.19
N ARG A 53 -16.64 -5.86 21.20
CA ARG A 53 -17.23 -6.71 20.17
C ARG A 53 -17.27 -5.96 18.84
N ASP A 54 -16.97 -6.69 17.78
CA ASP A 54 -17.16 -6.26 16.41
C ASP A 54 -18.54 -6.68 15.88
N ILE A 55 -18.91 -6.21 14.69
CA ILE A 55 -20.22 -6.46 14.07
C ILE A 55 -20.51 -7.96 13.88
N ASP A 56 -19.48 -8.76 13.61
CA ASP A 56 -19.57 -10.21 13.40
C ASP A 56 -19.57 -11.02 14.71
N GLY A 57 -19.61 -10.36 15.87
CA GLY A 57 -19.73 -10.97 17.19
C GLY A 57 -18.42 -11.39 17.86
N GLY A 58 -17.31 -11.44 17.10
CA GLY A 58 -15.94 -11.56 17.62
C GLY A 58 -15.45 -10.27 18.31
N SER A 59 -14.21 -10.23 18.81
CA SER A 59 -13.60 -8.97 19.26
C SER A 59 -13.02 -8.21 18.06
N ARG A 60 -12.90 -6.88 18.17
CA ARG A 60 -12.21 -6.05 17.16
C ARG A 60 -10.78 -6.52 16.93
N MET A 61 -10.10 -7.00 17.99
CA MET A 61 -8.79 -7.64 17.88
C MET A 61 -8.82 -8.91 17.03
N ALA A 62 -9.86 -9.75 17.15
CA ALA A 62 -9.99 -10.93 16.31
C ALA A 62 -10.16 -10.55 14.83
N ALA A 63 -11.00 -9.56 14.54
CA ALA A 63 -11.16 -9.03 13.19
C ALA A 63 -9.86 -8.41 12.65
N ALA A 64 -9.12 -7.66 13.48
CA ALA A 64 -7.84 -7.08 13.10
C ALA A 64 -6.78 -8.14 12.78
N LYS A 65 -6.71 -9.23 13.56
CA LYS A 65 -5.83 -10.37 13.28
C LYS A 65 -6.23 -11.09 11.98
N GLN A 66 -7.53 -11.19 11.70
CA GLN A 66 -8.00 -11.73 10.43
C GLN A 66 -7.58 -10.84 9.25
N ALA A 67 -7.85 -9.53 9.30
CA ALA A 67 -7.46 -8.58 8.27
C ALA A 67 -5.93 -8.58 8.04
N PHE A 68 -5.16 -8.67 9.12
CA PHE A 68 -3.70 -8.83 9.05
C PHE A 68 -3.29 -10.08 8.26
N ASN A 69 -3.91 -11.24 8.55
CA ASN A 69 -3.62 -12.48 7.83
C ASN A 69 -3.95 -12.36 6.34
N GLU A 70 -5.09 -11.75 6.00
CA GLU A 70 -5.49 -11.52 4.61
C GLU A 70 -4.50 -10.63 3.86
N VAL A 71 -3.97 -9.58 4.52
CA VAL A 71 -2.93 -8.73 3.93
C VAL A 71 -1.64 -9.52 3.71
N LEU A 72 -1.18 -10.32 4.66
CA LEU A 72 0.03 -11.14 4.48
C LEU A 72 -0.10 -12.17 3.36
N ASP A 73 -1.28 -12.76 3.21
CA ASP A 73 -1.56 -13.76 2.17
C ASP A 73 -1.65 -13.12 0.78
N ALA A 74 -2.12 -11.87 0.70
CA ALA A 74 -2.17 -11.10 -0.54
C ALA A 74 -0.86 -10.35 -0.88
N THR A 75 0.10 -10.29 0.05
CA THR A 75 1.36 -9.55 -0.15
C THR A 75 2.31 -10.35 -1.06
N PRO A 76 2.77 -9.78 -2.19
CA PRO A 76 3.77 -10.41 -3.07
C PRO A 76 5.11 -10.64 -2.35
N GLU A 77 5.89 -11.63 -2.79
CA GLU A 77 7.16 -12.00 -2.14
C GLU A 77 8.25 -10.93 -2.27
N GLU A 78 8.15 -10.07 -3.27
CA GLU A 78 9.11 -9.00 -3.53
C GLU A 78 8.93 -7.82 -2.57
N VAL A 79 7.80 -7.75 -1.86
CA VAL A 79 7.52 -6.66 -0.91
C VAL A 79 8.27 -6.89 0.39
N ARG A 80 8.97 -5.86 0.84
CA ARG A 80 9.55 -5.81 2.18
C ARG A 80 8.49 -5.36 3.17
N LEU A 81 8.15 -6.21 4.14
CA LEU A 81 7.07 -5.96 5.09
C LEU A 81 7.61 -5.80 6.51
N GLY A 82 7.17 -4.77 7.21
CA GLY A 82 7.34 -4.57 8.64
C GLY A 82 6.01 -4.64 9.38
N ILE A 83 6.08 -4.85 10.69
CA ILE A 83 4.92 -4.82 11.58
C ILE A 83 5.25 -3.94 12.77
N ARG A 84 4.43 -2.93 12.99
CA ARG A 84 4.46 -2.07 14.17
C ARG A 84 3.17 -2.23 14.95
N THR A 85 3.29 -2.14 16.27
CA THR A 85 2.13 -2.11 17.16
C THR A 85 1.98 -0.74 17.80
N LEU A 86 0.76 -0.41 18.19
CA LEU A 86 0.46 0.70 19.09
C LEU A 86 -0.37 0.18 20.26
N GLY A 87 -0.10 0.70 21.45
CA GLY A 87 -0.84 0.33 22.67
C GLY A 87 -0.63 -1.11 23.13
N ALA A 88 0.48 -1.76 22.80
CA ALA A 88 0.66 -3.19 23.06
C ALA A 88 1.35 -3.52 24.40
N ASN A 89 2.05 -2.56 25.03
CA ASN A 89 3.00 -2.86 26.11
C ASN A 89 2.66 -2.22 27.45
N TYR A 90 2.00 -1.06 27.47
CA TYR A 90 1.75 -0.31 28.69
C TYR A 90 0.27 -0.43 29.15
N PRO A 91 -0.03 -1.25 30.17
CA PRO A 91 -1.40 -1.44 30.66
C PRO A 91 -1.89 -0.38 31.66
N GLY A 92 -1.04 0.58 32.06
CA GLY A 92 -1.35 1.54 33.11
C GLY A 92 -2.13 2.78 32.64
N ASP A 93 -2.51 3.62 33.59
CA ASP A 93 -3.34 4.80 33.36
C ASP A 93 -2.56 6.10 33.14
N ASP A 94 -1.21 6.08 33.15
CA ASP A 94 -0.43 7.28 32.85
C ASP A 94 -0.43 7.57 31.34
N ARG A 95 -1.24 8.56 30.95
CA ARG A 95 -1.33 9.05 29.58
C ARG A 95 0.05 9.44 29.01
N LYS A 96 0.96 10.01 29.80
CA LYS A 96 2.27 10.45 29.28
C LYS A 96 3.15 9.26 28.86
N THR A 97 2.99 8.13 29.53
CA THR A 97 3.69 6.89 29.21
C THR A 97 2.95 6.13 28.12
N GLY A 98 1.64 5.91 28.28
CA GLY A 98 0.82 5.18 27.31
C GLY A 98 0.81 5.82 25.92
N CYS A 99 0.82 7.16 25.83
CA CYS A 99 0.86 7.84 24.53
C CYS A 99 2.23 7.81 23.82
N LYS A 100 3.19 7.06 24.35
CA LYS A 100 4.45 6.73 23.68
C LYS A 100 4.55 5.24 23.33
N ASP A 101 3.53 4.45 23.66
CA ASP A 101 3.53 3.00 23.49
C ASP A 101 3.36 2.61 22.02
N THR A 102 4.48 2.50 21.32
CA THR A 102 4.56 1.89 20.01
C THR A 102 5.87 1.12 19.89
N ALA A 103 5.82 -0.07 19.31
CA ALA A 103 6.98 -0.94 19.16
C ALA A 103 7.00 -1.58 17.78
N GLN A 104 8.19 -1.72 17.22
CA GLN A 104 8.40 -2.55 16.04
C GLN A 104 8.36 -4.00 16.48
N LEU A 105 7.32 -4.72 16.05
CA LEU A 105 7.13 -6.13 16.36
C LEU A 105 7.90 -7.02 15.37
N TYR A 106 7.94 -6.60 14.11
CA TYR A 106 8.66 -7.28 13.03
C TYR A 106 9.39 -6.25 12.17
N PRO A 107 10.71 -6.38 11.95
CA PRO A 107 11.48 -5.40 11.20
C PRO A 107 11.14 -5.43 9.70
N VAL A 108 11.23 -4.28 9.03
CA VAL A 108 11.00 -4.17 7.58
C VAL A 108 12.05 -4.99 6.82
N SER A 109 11.65 -6.17 6.38
CA SER A 109 12.54 -7.18 5.80
C SER A 109 11.79 -8.05 4.80
N THR A 110 12.49 -9.02 4.19
CA THR A 110 11.85 -10.08 3.42
C THR A 110 10.88 -10.85 4.32
N LEU A 111 9.64 -11.04 3.86
CA LEU A 111 8.56 -11.54 4.68
C LEU A 111 8.65 -13.05 4.96
N ASP A 112 8.89 -13.42 6.22
CA ASP A 112 8.51 -14.74 6.74
C ASP A 112 7.08 -14.69 7.26
N ARG A 113 6.14 -15.23 6.47
CA ARG A 113 4.71 -15.24 6.82
C ARG A 113 4.42 -16.01 8.09
N THR A 114 5.15 -17.08 8.37
CA THR A 114 4.90 -17.92 9.55
C THR A 114 5.31 -17.21 10.81
N GLU A 115 6.50 -16.60 10.80
CA GLU A 115 7.00 -15.79 11.92
C GLU A 115 6.08 -14.59 12.17
N ALA A 116 5.73 -13.84 11.11
CA ALA A 116 4.86 -12.68 11.19
C ALA A 116 3.46 -13.01 11.78
N LYS A 117 2.82 -14.08 11.29
CA LYS A 117 1.53 -14.55 11.83
C LYS A 117 1.63 -15.00 13.28
N THR A 118 2.73 -15.68 13.63
CA THR A 118 2.96 -16.14 15.01
C THR A 118 3.14 -14.97 15.96
N ALA A 119 3.92 -13.96 15.58
CA ALA A 119 4.13 -12.75 16.37
C ALA A 119 2.79 -12.04 16.67
N VAL A 120 1.97 -11.80 15.64
CA VAL A 120 0.66 -11.15 15.79
C VAL A 120 -0.34 -12.00 16.58
N ALA A 121 -0.28 -13.33 16.47
CA ALA A 121 -1.17 -14.21 17.21
C ALA A 121 -1.06 -14.02 18.74
N THR A 122 0.14 -13.71 19.24
CA THR A 122 0.39 -13.50 20.69
C THR A 122 -0.17 -12.20 21.26
N LEU A 123 -0.51 -11.23 20.41
CA LEU A 123 -0.95 -9.92 20.84
C LEU A 123 -2.29 -9.98 21.58
N SER A 124 -2.37 -9.25 22.69
CA SER A 124 -3.57 -9.12 23.50
C SER A 124 -3.86 -7.64 23.73
N PRO A 125 -5.10 -7.18 23.54
CA PRO A 125 -5.45 -5.77 23.70
C PRO A 125 -5.03 -5.22 25.06
N THR A 126 -4.50 -4.00 25.12
CA THR A 126 -4.06 -3.32 26.36
C THR A 126 -3.91 -1.81 26.17
N GLY A 127 -3.79 -1.04 27.25
CA GLY A 127 -3.28 0.33 27.18
C GLY A 127 -4.06 1.34 26.35
N TRP A 128 -3.30 2.28 25.79
CA TRP A 128 -3.73 3.52 25.11
C TRP A 128 -3.55 3.41 23.59
N THR A 129 -4.18 4.32 22.83
CA THR A 129 -4.12 4.33 21.36
C THR A 129 -3.29 5.51 20.80
N PRO A 130 -1.95 5.43 20.75
CA PRO A 130 -1.11 6.51 20.21
C PRO A 130 -0.97 6.44 18.67
N ILE A 131 -2.05 6.72 17.93
CA ILE A 131 -2.05 6.64 16.46
C ILE A 131 -1.00 7.56 15.83
N GLY A 132 -0.99 8.84 16.21
CA GLY A 132 -0.02 9.81 15.67
C GLY A 132 1.45 9.38 15.86
N PRO A 133 1.91 9.12 17.10
CA PRO A 133 3.26 8.63 17.36
C PRO A 133 3.60 7.32 16.62
N ALA A 134 2.66 6.37 16.54
CA ALA A 134 2.89 5.11 15.85
C ALA A 134 3.08 5.31 14.33
N LEU A 135 2.30 6.18 13.69
CA LEU A 135 2.44 6.49 12.27
C LEU A 135 3.76 7.21 11.95
N LEU A 136 4.21 8.10 12.85
CA LEU A 136 5.53 8.74 12.70
C LEU A 136 6.65 7.72 12.77
N LYS A 137 6.57 6.77 13.73
CA LYS A 137 7.55 5.69 13.85
C LYS A 137 7.50 4.69 12.70
N ALA A 138 6.32 4.42 12.15
CA ALA A 138 6.19 3.61 10.93
C ALA A 138 6.84 4.29 9.71
N ALA A 139 6.77 5.62 9.63
CA ALA A 139 7.48 6.35 8.59
C ALA A 139 9.01 6.21 8.75
N ASP A 140 9.53 6.35 9.97
CA ASP A 140 10.95 6.13 10.28
C ASP A 140 11.39 4.69 9.89
N ASP A 141 10.56 3.68 10.18
CA ASP A 141 10.86 2.27 9.88
C ASP A 141 10.99 1.98 8.38
N LEU A 142 10.34 2.79 7.53
CA LEU A 142 10.34 2.64 6.09
C LEU A 142 11.50 3.38 5.40
N ASP A 143 12.29 4.17 6.14
CA ASP A 143 13.33 5.03 5.56
C ASP A 143 14.35 4.29 4.67
N GLY A 144 14.88 5.04 3.70
CA GLY A 144 15.89 4.58 2.74
C GLY A 144 15.33 3.83 1.53
N GLY A 145 16.17 3.67 0.51
CA GLY A 145 15.79 3.08 -0.76
C GLY A 145 14.97 4.02 -1.66
N THR A 146 14.84 3.64 -2.92
CA THR A 146 14.11 4.39 -3.97
C THR A 146 12.73 3.81 -4.28
N GLY A 147 12.40 2.67 -3.65
CA GLY A 147 11.13 1.98 -3.79
C GLY A 147 9.95 2.74 -3.18
N SER A 148 8.73 2.35 -3.56
CA SER A 148 7.51 2.94 -2.98
C SER A 148 7.29 2.51 -1.52
N HIS A 149 6.91 3.45 -0.65
CA HIS A 149 6.63 3.22 0.77
C HIS A 149 5.13 3.33 1.07
N ARG A 150 4.57 2.39 1.85
CA ARG A 150 3.16 2.39 2.26
C ARG A 150 3.03 2.05 3.74
N ILE A 151 2.09 2.71 4.43
CA ILE A 151 1.69 2.36 5.79
C ILE A 151 0.24 1.88 5.73
N VAL A 152 -0.03 0.72 6.31
CA VAL A 152 -1.37 0.16 6.44
C VAL A 152 -1.73 0.14 7.93
N LEU A 153 -2.69 0.96 8.32
CA LEU A 153 -3.17 1.04 9.70
C LEU A 153 -4.43 0.19 9.88
N ILE A 154 -4.38 -0.76 10.83
CA ILE A 154 -5.52 -1.59 11.24
C ILE A 154 -5.92 -1.18 12.65
N THR A 155 -7.04 -0.47 12.80
CA THR A 155 -7.51 0.16 14.04
C THR A 155 -9.04 0.27 14.05
N ASP A 156 -9.63 0.45 15.23
CA ASP A 156 -11.04 0.85 15.39
C ASP A 156 -11.26 2.37 15.27
N GLY A 157 -10.17 3.15 15.13
CA GLY A 157 -10.18 4.59 14.89
C GLY A 157 -10.25 5.45 16.16
N GLU A 158 -10.23 4.84 17.34
CA GLU A 158 -10.30 5.57 18.61
C GLU A 158 -8.91 6.03 19.07
N ASP A 159 -8.53 7.29 18.77
CA ASP A 159 -7.27 7.88 19.25
C ASP A 159 -7.43 8.51 20.65
N THR A 160 -7.12 7.75 21.70
CA THR A 160 -7.15 8.24 23.10
C THR A 160 -6.04 9.24 23.43
N CYS A 161 -5.05 9.39 22.54
CA CYS A 161 -3.86 10.20 22.75
C CYS A 161 -3.92 11.54 22.01
N ALA A 162 -4.82 11.66 21.03
CA ALA A 162 -5.03 12.86 20.24
C ALA A 162 -5.22 14.12 21.11
N PRO A 163 -4.76 15.29 20.62
CA PRO A 163 -5.14 16.56 21.22
C PRO A 163 -6.66 16.71 21.22
N SER A 164 -7.24 17.27 22.29
CA SER A 164 -8.69 17.55 22.37
C SER A 164 -9.15 18.59 21.33
N THR A 165 -8.22 19.30 20.70
CA THR A 165 -8.50 20.10 19.52
C THR A 165 -8.66 19.16 18.34
N ARG A 166 -9.89 19.09 17.80
CA ARG A 166 -10.23 18.32 16.60
C ARG A 166 -9.43 18.89 15.42
N ALA A 167 -8.19 18.44 15.27
CA ALA A 167 -7.32 18.85 14.19
C ALA A 167 -7.96 18.36 12.89
N ARG A 168 -8.36 19.32 12.06
CA ARG A 168 -8.92 19.06 10.74
C ARG A 168 -7.84 18.33 9.93
N TRP A 169 -8.10 17.07 9.56
CA TRP A 169 -7.25 16.32 8.65
C TRP A 169 -6.95 17.16 7.39
N PRO A 170 -5.69 17.50 7.09
CA PRO A 170 -5.35 18.39 5.99
C PRO A 170 -5.64 17.78 4.60
N GLY A 171 -5.91 16.47 4.51
CA GLY A 171 -6.21 15.77 3.26
C GLY A 171 -7.65 15.89 2.75
N ARG A 172 -8.52 16.71 3.35
CA ARG A 172 -9.85 17.01 2.78
C ARG A 172 -9.79 18.20 1.82
N SER A 173 -8.80 18.22 0.93
CA SER A 173 -8.80 19.10 -0.23
C SER A 173 -9.60 18.42 -1.34
N ARG A 174 -10.59 19.14 -1.90
CA ARG A 174 -11.27 18.75 -3.13
C ARG A 174 -10.22 18.42 -4.20
N PRO A 175 -10.43 17.43 -5.08
CA PRO A 175 -9.44 17.06 -6.08
C PRO A 175 -9.17 18.28 -6.97
N ARG A 176 -7.96 18.81 -6.86
CA ARG A 176 -7.41 19.77 -7.81
C ARG A 176 -6.53 18.96 -8.75
N ALA A 177 -6.97 18.86 -10.00
CA ALA A 177 -6.23 18.20 -11.06
C ALA A 177 -4.91 18.94 -11.29
N SER A 178 -3.81 18.41 -10.77
CA SER A 178 -2.46 18.68 -11.24
C SER A 178 -1.52 17.64 -10.62
N GLY A 179 -0.99 16.76 -11.45
CA GLY A 179 -0.09 15.68 -11.03
C GLY A 179 1.23 16.20 -10.47
N SER A 180 1.73 15.50 -9.45
CA SER A 180 3.15 15.41 -9.13
C SER A 180 3.38 14.10 -8.35
N PRO A 181 4.41 13.29 -8.69
CA PRO A 181 4.56 11.94 -8.15
C PRO A 181 5.59 11.91 -7.01
N SER A 182 5.17 12.10 -5.76
CA SER A 182 6.05 11.80 -4.61
C SER A 182 5.35 11.66 -3.25
N THR A 183 4.02 11.59 -3.19
CA THR A 183 3.32 11.46 -1.90
C THR A 183 2.87 10.02 -1.67
N PRO A 184 3.24 9.38 -0.54
CA PRO A 184 2.76 8.04 -0.21
C PRO A 184 1.24 8.04 -0.12
N SER A 185 0.62 7.11 -0.84
CA SER A 185 -0.83 6.99 -0.94
C SER A 185 -1.36 6.23 0.28
N VAL A 186 -2.05 6.91 1.19
CA VAL A 186 -2.80 6.25 2.27
C VAL A 186 -4.15 5.81 1.70
N TRP A 187 -4.33 4.51 1.55
CA TRP A 187 -5.62 3.91 1.15
C TRP A 187 -6.39 3.49 2.41
N CYS A 188 -7.51 4.15 2.66
CA CYS A 188 -8.48 3.77 3.68
C CYS A 188 -9.64 3.06 2.97
N ARG A 189 -9.76 1.73 3.13
CA ARG A 189 -10.96 0.99 2.73
C ARG A 189 -11.88 0.94 3.94
N THR A 190 -12.98 1.66 3.89
CA THR A 190 -14.11 1.46 4.81
C THR A 190 -14.82 0.17 4.42
N ALA A 191 -14.80 -0.84 5.29
CA ALA A 191 -15.77 -1.92 5.24
C ALA A 191 -17.13 -1.35 5.67
N SER A 192 -18.17 -1.63 4.89
CA SER A 192 -19.58 -1.41 5.23
C SER A 192 -20.23 -2.76 5.43
#